data_AF-A0A139I2U2-F1
#
_entry.id   AF-A0A139I2U2-F1
#
_cell.length_a   1.000
_cell.length_b   1.000
_cell.length_c   1.000
_cell.angle_alpha   90.00
_cell.angle_beta   90.00
_cell.angle_gamma   90.00
#
_symmetry.space_group_name_H-M   'P 1'
#
loop_
_entity.id
_entity.type
_entity.pdbx_description
1 polymer ?
#
loop_
_entity_poly.entity_id
_entity_poly.type
_entity_poly.pdbx_seq_one_letter_code
_entity_poly.pdbx_strand_id
1 'polypeptide(L)'
;MFALVSSSSGGTDGPRLKSPLRSAVLYSTNYRGKTRAAIPNLNSPHFDSTTSPLLTSPETVKGVDEGTRGLRAHQRPRSGRSSAARRKTMSEIGYTFPHGCRITHGQGANVKKPFKDIDLTMYELSPSNEKGFKGQFGFIKFNTEYRLPRHIHMTIDREGLIDERIMILHGVALVEIAGEYLAVAPGSLVYTRGGVPHTFTACPAGVKLPDGSTSSGTFTMVYEYEEPTTFFPTESMEVVDDPTNFKPWEGDLESIRFPIMSAQDVVEKGRVIFDRQKWKLSLA
;
A
#
# COMPACT_ATOMS: atom_id res chain seq x y z
N MET A 1 -24.83 -60.21 -22.78
CA MET A 1 -25.05 -60.04 -24.23
C MET A 1 -23.82 -59.33 -24.77
N PHE A 2 -23.05 -60.03 -25.62
CA PHE A 2 -21.80 -59.73 -26.37
C PHE A 2 -21.14 -58.34 -26.25
N ALA A 3 -19.82 -58.13 -26.40
CA ALA A 3 -18.55 -58.90 -26.32
C ALA A 3 -17.42 -57.89 -26.67
N LEU A 4 -16.23 -58.08 -26.10
CA LEU A 4 -14.95 -57.44 -26.48
C LEU A 4 -14.47 -57.90 -27.87
N VAL A 5 -13.79 -57.04 -28.67
CA VAL A 5 -12.59 -57.38 -29.49
C VAL A 5 -11.73 -56.12 -29.77
N SER A 6 -10.41 -56.34 -29.77
CA SER A 6 -9.23 -55.47 -29.95
C SER A 6 -8.71 -55.34 -31.41
N SER A 7 -7.58 -54.60 -31.56
CA SER A 7 -6.51 -54.65 -32.61
C SER A 7 -6.77 -53.87 -33.92
N SER A 8 -5.81 -53.35 -34.71
CA SER A 8 -4.36 -53.04 -34.63
C SER A 8 -3.91 -52.36 -35.96
N SER A 9 -2.84 -51.55 -35.91
CA SER A 9 -1.74 -51.34 -36.91
C SER A 9 -1.93 -50.84 -38.37
N GLY A 10 -1.02 -49.94 -38.78
CA GLY A 10 -0.49 -49.69 -40.16
C GLY A 10 -1.17 -48.53 -40.92
N GLY A 11 -0.54 -47.51 -41.51
CA GLY A 11 0.82 -47.30 -42.03
C GLY A 11 0.71 -46.88 -43.52
N THR A 12 1.23 -45.72 -43.94
CA THR A 12 1.88 -45.41 -45.26
C THR A 12 2.06 -43.91 -45.55
N ASP A 13 3.11 -43.63 -46.31
CA ASP A 13 3.78 -42.37 -46.62
C ASP A 13 3.14 -41.47 -47.71
N GLY A 14 3.33 -40.14 -47.54
CA GLY A 14 3.70 -39.15 -48.58
C GLY A 14 2.59 -38.46 -49.41
N PRO A 15 2.85 -37.28 -50.06
CA PRO A 15 4.08 -36.48 -50.13
C PRO A 15 3.96 -34.99 -49.71
N ARG A 16 5.14 -34.37 -49.55
CA ARG A 16 5.42 -32.93 -49.34
C ARG A 16 4.84 -32.02 -50.42
N LEU A 17 4.28 -30.88 -50.03
CA LEU A 17 4.23 -29.68 -50.87
C LEU A 17 4.51 -28.39 -50.06
N LYS A 18 5.59 -27.77 -50.51
CA LYS A 18 6.20 -26.45 -50.27
C LYS A 18 5.32 -25.34 -49.66
N SER A 19 5.89 -24.68 -48.66
CA SER A 19 5.60 -23.29 -48.27
C SER A 19 5.85 -22.30 -49.44
N PRO A 20 5.23 -21.11 -49.43
CA PRO A 20 5.99 -19.98 -48.88
C PRO A 20 5.17 -18.84 -48.21
N LEU A 21 5.93 -18.07 -47.40
CA LEU A 21 5.83 -16.62 -47.16
C LEU A 21 4.71 -16.02 -46.28
N ARG A 22 5.15 -15.58 -45.09
CA ARG A 22 5.03 -14.24 -44.49
C ARG A 22 3.80 -13.40 -44.86
N SER A 23 3.02 -13.01 -43.84
CA SER A 23 2.47 -11.65 -43.73
C SER A 23 2.23 -11.28 -42.28
N ALA A 24 2.68 -10.08 -41.93
CA ALA A 24 2.54 -9.44 -40.64
C ALA A 24 1.07 -9.08 -40.37
N VAL A 25 0.60 -9.31 -39.16
CA VAL A 25 -0.69 -8.79 -38.68
C VAL A 25 -0.42 -7.46 -37.99
N LEU A 26 -0.64 -6.37 -38.74
CA LEU A 26 -0.80 -5.03 -38.21
C LEU A 26 -2.17 -4.93 -37.53
N TYR A 27 -2.19 -4.60 -36.24
CA TYR A 27 -3.41 -4.19 -35.55
C TYR A 27 -3.90 -2.86 -36.13
N SER A 28 -5.02 -2.93 -36.85
CA SER A 28 -5.83 -1.78 -37.25
C SER A 28 -7.07 -1.76 -36.37
N THR A 29 -7.13 -0.84 -35.41
CA THR A 29 -8.37 -0.54 -34.67
C THR A 29 -9.10 0.60 -35.38
N ASN A 30 -9.96 0.25 -36.34
CA ASN A 30 -11.03 1.13 -36.81
C ASN A 30 -12.28 0.89 -35.95
N TYR A 31 -12.49 1.72 -34.94
CA TYR A 31 -13.74 1.75 -34.18
C TYR A 31 -14.62 2.90 -34.70
N ARG A 32 -15.58 2.58 -35.59
CA ARG A 32 -16.65 3.49 -36.00
C ARG A 32 -17.99 3.02 -35.40
N GLY A 33 -18.39 3.77 -34.38
CA GLY A 33 -19.74 4.11 -33.89
C GLY A 33 -20.95 3.21 -34.10
N LYS A 34 -21.63 2.92 -32.98
CA LYS A 34 -23.08 2.97 -32.64
C LYS A 34 -23.23 2.13 -31.35
N THR A 35 -23.80 2.53 -30.23
CA THR A 35 -24.75 3.56 -29.80
C THR A 35 -24.51 3.75 -28.30
N ARG A 36 -24.28 4.98 -27.82
CA ARG A 36 -24.08 5.30 -26.40
C ARG A 36 -25.43 5.36 -25.68
N ALA A 37 -25.60 4.53 -24.65
CA ALA A 37 -26.45 4.87 -23.51
C ALA A 37 -25.68 5.87 -22.64
N ALA A 38 -26.36 6.93 -22.21
CA ALA A 38 -25.79 8.04 -21.46
C ALA A 38 -25.42 7.60 -20.04
N ILE A 39 -24.15 7.79 -19.67
CA ILE A 39 -23.70 7.82 -18.27
C ILE A 39 -23.68 9.29 -17.85
N PRO A 40 -24.33 9.69 -16.76
CA PRO A 40 -24.35 11.08 -16.34
C PRO A 40 -22.95 11.54 -15.89
N ASN A 41 -22.61 12.73 -16.38
CA ASN A 41 -21.37 13.46 -16.19
C ASN A 41 -21.26 13.92 -14.73
N LEU A 42 -20.33 13.35 -13.95
CA LEU A 42 -19.97 13.86 -12.63
C LEU A 42 -19.06 15.07 -12.82
N ASN A 43 -19.67 16.26 -12.76
CA ASN A 43 -18.98 17.54 -12.72
C ASN A 43 -17.97 17.55 -11.55
N SER A 44 -16.70 17.72 -11.89
CA SER A 44 -15.67 18.11 -10.92
C SER A 44 -15.80 19.61 -10.65
N PRO A 45 -15.78 20.08 -9.39
CA PRO A 45 -15.79 21.51 -9.11
C PRO A 45 -14.44 22.13 -9.47
N HIS A 46 -14.50 23.18 -10.29
CA HIS A 46 -13.42 24.14 -10.48
C HIS A 46 -13.09 24.78 -9.12
N PHE A 47 -11.82 24.66 -8.70
CA PHE A 47 -11.31 25.33 -7.51
C PHE A 47 -10.64 26.63 -7.95
N ASP A 48 -11.26 27.76 -7.61
CA ASP A 48 -10.80 29.11 -7.90
C ASP A 48 -9.76 29.52 -6.85
N SER A 49 -8.50 29.68 -7.25
CA SER A 49 -7.40 30.06 -6.36
C SER A 49 -7.14 31.56 -6.46
N THR A 50 -7.90 32.37 -5.75
CA THR A 50 -7.59 33.79 -5.57
C THR A 50 -7.79 34.18 -4.12
N THR A 51 -6.67 34.35 -3.40
CA THR A 51 -6.32 35.46 -2.50
C THR A 51 -5.31 34.97 -1.45
N SER A 52 -4.04 35.33 -1.61
CA SER A 52 -3.04 35.29 -0.54
C SER A 52 -2.87 36.71 0.01
N PRO A 53 -2.91 36.94 1.32
CA PRO A 53 -2.54 38.23 1.88
C PRO A 53 -1.02 38.33 2.08
N LEU A 54 -0.50 39.52 1.79
CA LEU A 54 0.87 39.96 2.04
C LEU A 54 1.27 39.74 3.51
N LEU A 55 2.45 39.15 3.72
CA LEU A 55 3.19 39.24 4.98
C LEU A 55 4.43 40.11 4.75
N THR A 56 4.46 41.22 5.48
CA THR A 56 5.53 42.21 5.58
C THR A 56 6.71 41.71 6.40
N SER A 57 7.93 41.94 5.93
CA SER A 57 9.19 41.91 6.70
C SER A 57 9.24 43.07 7.70
N PRO A 58 10.05 43.03 8.79
CA PRO A 58 11.51 43.22 8.73
C PRO A 58 12.26 42.27 9.73
N GLU A 59 13.58 42.09 9.75
CA GLU A 59 14.61 43.05 10.15
C GLU A 59 16.04 42.55 9.83
N THR A 60 16.90 43.54 9.68
CA THR A 60 18.34 43.54 9.46
C THR A 60 19.11 43.08 10.71
N VAL A 61 20.12 42.20 10.57
CA VAL A 61 21.22 42.08 11.56
C VAL A 61 22.56 42.16 10.83
N LYS A 62 23.38 43.12 11.28
CA LYS A 62 24.75 43.41 10.86
C LYS A 62 25.76 42.70 11.78
N GLY A 63 26.90 42.30 11.20
CA GLY A 63 28.20 42.08 11.88
C GLY A 63 28.23 40.85 12.80
N VAL A 64 29.33 40.12 13.01
CA VAL A 64 30.67 40.60 13.38
C VAL A 64 31.70 39.46 13.19
N ASP A 65 32.93 39.89 12.86
CA ASP A 65 34.28 39.34 12.98
C ASP A 65 34.74 37.99 12.41
N GLU A 66 35.75 38.15 11.55
CA GLU A 66 36.84 37.23 11.25
C GLU A 66 37.79 37.10 12.47
N GLY A 67 38.03 35.87 12.91
CA GLY A 67 39.04 35.53 13.92
C GLY A 67 39.92 34.38 13.45
N THR A 68 41.19 34.69 13.20
CA THR A 68 42.21 33.81 12.62
C THR A 68 42.86 32.87 13.65
N ARG A 69 43.43 31.77 13.13
CA ARG A 69 44.58 30.95 13.64
C ARG A 69 44.33 29.89 14.71
N GLY A 70 44.71 28.66 14.35
CA GLY A 70 45.01 27.57 15.28
C GLY A 70 45.27 26.23 14.62
N LEU A 71 46.30 26.11 13.77
CA LEU A 71 46.77 24.80 13.27
C LEU A 71 47.38 24.00 14.44
N ARG A 72 46.63 23.02 14.97
CA ARG A 72 47.17 21.95 15.82
C ARG A 72 47.01 20.61 15.11
N ALA A 73 48.16 19.99 14.84
CA ALA A 73 48.25 18.63 14.34
C ALA A 73 47.76 17.64 15.40
N HIS A 74 46.53 17.15 15.25
CA HIS A 74 46.02 16.03 16.04
C HIS A 74 46.35 14.71 15.34
N GLN A 75 47.15 13.91 16.05
CA GLN A 75 47.42 12.51 15.76
C GLN A 75 46.11 11.74 15.56
N ARG A 76 46.02 11.04 14.44
CA ARG A 76 44.88 10.17 14.08
C ARG A 76 44.84 8.95 15.02
N PRO A 77 43.79 8.75 15.83
CA PRO A 77 43.58 7.47 16.50
C PRO A 77 43.21 6.41 15.46
N ARG A 78 43.83 5.25 15.61
CA ARG A 78 43.70 4.07 14.77
C ARG A 78 42.24 3.59 14.70
N SER A 79 41.78 3.40 13.46
CA SER A 79 40.78 2.43 12.99
C SER A 79 39.96 1.73 14.09
N GLY A 80 38.92 2.40 14.57
CA GLY A 80 37.82 1.71 15.24
C GLY A 80 37.17 0.76 14.25
N ARG A 81 37.17 -0.54 14.58
CA ARG A 81 36.35 -1.54 13.90
C ARG A 81 34.93 -0.98 13.79
N SER A 82 34.52 -0.63 12.57
CA SER A 82 33.12 -0.37 12.24
C SER A 82 32.35 -1.61 12.71
N SER A 83 31.57 -1.46 13.78
CA SER A 83 30.56 -2.45 14.12
C SER A 83 29.60 -2.45 12.94
N ALA A 84 29.76 -3.40 12.03
CA ALA A 84 28.83 -3.59 10.93
C ALA A 84 27.45 -3.73 11.57
N ALA A 85 26.64 -2.68 11.45
CA ALA A 85 25.30 -2.66 12.00
C ALA A 85 24.56 -3.84 11.36
N ARG A 86 24.25 -4.85 12.16
CA ARG A 86 23.56 -6.05 11.70
C ARG A 86 22.27 -5.61 11.03
N ARG A 87 22.17 -5.82 9.71
CA ARG A 87 20.96 -5.52 8.95
C ARG A 87 19.84 -6.39 9.51
N LYS A 88 18.82 -5.76 10.10
CA LYS A 88 17.62 -6.46 10.57
C LYS A 88 16.97 -7.18 9.38
N THR A 89 16.55 -8.43 9.58
CA THR A 89 15.77 -9.15 8.57
C THR A 89 14.37 -8.55 8.49
N MET A 90 13.65 -8.76 7.38
CA MET A 90 12.28 -8.24 7.21
C MET A 90 11.31 -8.74 8.30
N SER A 91 11.55 -9.94 8.84
CA SER A 91 10.83 -10.51 9.98
C SER A 91 11.04 -9.77 11.30
N GLU A 92 12.09 -8.96 11.41
CA GLU A 92 12.41 -8.16 12.60
C GLU A 92 11.84 -6.74 12.51
N ILE A 93 10.97 -6.42 11.55
CA ILE A 93 10.42 -5.06 11.37
C ILE A 93 8.90 -5.11 11.35
N GLY A 94 8.26 -4.19 12.07
CA GLY A 94 6.81 -4.15 12.20
C GLY A 94 6.21 -5.37 12.88
N TYR A 95 4.89 -5.49 12.78
CA TYR A 95 4.13 -6.69 13.14
C TYR A 95 3.71 -7.40 11.85
N THR A 96 4.19 -8.63 11.66
CA THR A 96 3.83 -9.47 10.52
C THR A 96 2.69 -10.40 10.89
N PHE A 97 1.63 -10.39 10.09
CA PHE A 97 0.46 -11.24 10.25
C PHE A 97 0.72 -12.64 9.68
N PRO A 98 -0.03 -13.68 10.11
CA PRO A 98 0.13 -15.04 9.57
C PRO A 98 0.00 -15.14 8.05
N HIS A 99 -0.79 -14.26 7.43
CA HIS A 99 -1.00 -14.18 5.98
C HIS A 99 0.03 -13.30 5.24
N GLY A 100 1.14 -12.94 5.90
CA GLY A 100 2.26 -12.24 5.27
C GLY A 100 2.10 -10.71 5.12
N CYS A 101 0.93 -10.13 5.41
CA CYS A 101 0.84 -8.67 5.52
C CYS A 101 1.64 -8.18 6.72
N ARG A 102 1.94 -6.89 6.75
CA ARG A 102 2.71 -6.28 7.83
C ARG A 102 2.27 -4.84 8.07
N ILE A 103 2.22 -4.43 9.33
CA ILE A 103 2.12 -3.03 9.71
C ILE A 103 3.39 -2.63 10.46
N THR A 104 4.07 -1.59 9.99
CA THR A 104 5.28 -1.05 10.60
C THR A 104 5.02 0.34 11.15
N HIS A 105 5.29 0.54 12.44
CA HIS A 105 5.09 1.81 13.12
C HIS A 105 6.18 2.04 14.18
N GLY A 106 6.53 3.30 14.44
CA GLY A 106 7.36 3.73 15.56
C GLY A 106 8.71 3.00 15.68
N GLN A 107 9.06 2.59 16.90
CA GLN A 107 10.25 1.78 17.20
C GLN A 107 10.20 0.39 16.58
N GLY A 108 9.03 -0.02 16.07
CA GLY A 108 8.90 -1.23 15.29
C GLY A 108 9.63 -1.19 13.95
N ALA A 109 9.88 0.01 13.43
CA ALA A 109 10.65 0.26 12.21
C ALA A 109 12.16 -0.05 12.35
N ASN A 110 12.90 0.16 11.27
CA ASN A 110 14.36 0.24 11.34
C ASN A 110 14.78 1.68 11.69
N VAL A 111 14.98 1.94 12.98
CA VAL A 111 15.32 3.27 13.50
C VAL A 111 16.83 3.52 13.41
N LYS A 112 17.23 4.64 12.82
CA LYS A 112 18.64 5.06 12.65
C LYS A 112 18.85 6.48 13.18
N LYS A 113 20.00 6.72 13.80
CA LYS A 113 20.52 8.06 14.11
C LYS A 113 21.78 8.30 13.28
N PRO A 114 21.65 8.85 12.06
CA PRO A 114 22.77 8.92 11.11
C PRO A 114 23.89 9.86 11.58
N PHE A 115 23.56 10.81 12.46
CA PHE A 115 24.49 11.80 13.00
C PHE A 115 24.48 11.73 14.53
N LYS A 116 25.64 11.90 15.15
CA LYS A 116 25.76 11.93 16.62
C LYS A 116 25.38 13.28 17.21
N ASP A 117 25.71 14.34 16.48
CA ASP A 117 25.63 15.73 16.94
C ASP A 117 24.40 16.48 16.38
N ILE A 118 23.56 15.79 15.59
CA ILE A 118 22.30 16.32 15.06
C ILE A 118 21.18 15.46 15.63
N ASP A 119 20.19 16.08 16.26
CA ASP A 119 18.99 15.38 16.75
C ASP A 119 18.06 15.03 15.59
N LEU A 120 18.48 14.02 14.82
CA LEU A 120 17.74 13.47 13.69
C LEU A 120 17.53 11.97 13.91
N THR A 121 16.26 11.56 13.94
CA THR A 121 15.87 10.15 13.99
C THR A 121 15.20 9.78 12.68
N MET A 122 15.77 8.79 11.99
CA MET A 122 15.22 8.23 10.75
C MET A 122 14.44 6.95 11.06
N TYR A 123 13.19 6.89 10.62
CA TYR A 123 12.36 5.69 10.68
C TYR A 123 12.28 5.07 9.29
N GLU A 124 13.09 4.03 9.05
CA GLU A 124 13.07 3.30 7.80
C GLU A 124 12.01 2.16 7.90
N LEU A 125 10.83 2.42 7.33
CA LEU A 125 9.67 1.53 7.45
C LEU A 125 9.73 0.31 6.51
N SER A 126 10.50 0.41 5.42
CA SER A 126 10.83 -0.69 4.52
C SER A 126 12.31 -0.63 4.15
N PRO A 127 13.20 -1.35 4.87
CA PRO A 127 14.65 -1.23 4.69
C PRO A 127 15.17 -1.87 3.40
N SER A 128 14.37 -2.74 2.79
CA SER A 128 14.66 -3.32 1.50
C SER A 128 13.43 -3.89 0.87
N ASN A 129 13.39 -3.85 -0.45
CA ASN A 129 12.32 -4.45 -1.20
C ASN A 129 12.92 -5.64 -1.94
N GLU A 130 12.41 -6.84 -1.66
CA GLU A 130 12.70 -8.01 -2.49
C GLU A 130 11.99 -7.89 -3.84
N LYS A 131 10.89 -7.14 -3.88
CA LYS A 131 10.07 -6.84 -5.05
C LYS A 131 10.22 -5.39 -5.50
N GLY A 132 10.17 -5.14 -6.79
CA GLY A 132 10.11 -3.77 -7.35
C GLY A 132 8.68 -3.23 -7.29
N PHE A 133 8.51 -1.99 -6.86
CA PHE A 133 7.21 -1.30 -6.94
C PHE A 133 7.26 -0.34 -8.12
N LYS A 134 6.52 -0.68 -9.18
CA LYS A 134 6.49 0.07 -10.45
C LYS A 134 5.07 0.26 -11.00
N GLY A 135 4.06 -0.04 -10.18
CA GLY A 135 2.66 0.22 -10.46
C GLY A 135 2.27 1.69 -10.22
N GLN A 136 0.98 1.92 -10.01
CA GLN A 136 0.49 3.26 -9.71
C GLN A 136 0.97 3.73 -8.32
N PHE A 137 1.27 5.02 -8.23
CA PHE A 137 1.63 5.72 -7.00
C PHE A 137 0.76 6.98 -6.88
N GLY A 138 0.11 7.16 -5.73
CA GLY A 138 -0.81 8.27 -5.55
C GLY A 138 -1.24 8.46 -4.11
N PHE A 139 -2.24 9.32 -3.90
CA PHE A 139 -2.81 9.54 -2.58
C PHE A 139 -4.31 9.78 -2.64
N ILE A 140 -5.00 9.49 -1.53
CA ILE A 140 -6.44 9.67 -1.35
C ILE A 140 -6.66 10.28 0.04
N LYS A 141 -7.56 11.26 0.13
CA LYS A 141 -8.00 11.83 1.40
C LYS A 141 -9.30 11.16 1.82
N PHE A 142 -9.33 10.69 3.06
CA PHE A 142 -10.46 10.00 3.65
C PHE A 142 -11.07 10.81 4.78
N ASN A 143 -12.39 10.67 4.91
CA ASN A 143 -13.17 10.97 6.09
C ASN A 143 -14.02 9.73 6.42
N THR A 144 -14.88 9.80 7.43
CA THR A 144 -15.72 8.66 7.86
C THR A 144 -16.81 8.26 6.87
N GLU A 145 -17.16 9.14 5.92
CA GLU A 145 -18.15 8.87 4.87
C GLU A 145 -17.55 8.03 3.72
N TYR A 146 -16.26 8.20 3.45
CA TYR A 146 -15.55 7.45 2.41
C TYR A 146 -15.11 6.08 2.92
N ARG A 147 -15.90 5.05 2.59
CA ARG A 147 -15.63 3.65 2.93
C ARG A 147 -15.35 2.88 1.64
N LEU A 148 -14.13 2.36 1.48
CA LEU A 148 -13.82 1.55 0.30
C LEU A 148 -14.59 0.21 0.34
N PRO A 149 -15.00 -0.34 -0.81
CA PRO A 149 -15.42 -1.74 -0.90
C PRO A 149 -14.23 -2.67 -0.65
N ARG A 150 -14.49 -3.84 -0.06
CA ARG A 150 -13.49 -4.90 0.10
C ARG A 150 -12.99 -5.38 -1.25
N HIS A 151 -11.67 -5.51 -1.36
CA HIS A 151 -11.03 -5.86 -2.62
C HIS A 151 -9.70 -6.59 -2.39
N ILE A 152 -9.16 -7.13 -3.48
CA ILE A 152 -7.77 -7.54 -3.61
C ILE A 152 -7.14 -6.80 -4.81
N HIS A 153 -5.83 -6.96 -4.98
CA HIS A 153 -5.11 -6.46 -6.15
C HIS A 153 -4.54 -7.62 -6.97
N MET A 154 -4.75 -7.54 -8.28
CA MET A 154 -4.30 -8.51 -9.26
C MET A 154 -3.74 -7.78 -10.49
N THR A 155 -2.98 -8.49 -11.33
CA THR A 155 -2.64 -7.99 -12.66
C THR A 155 -3.91 -7.78 -13.49
N ILE A 156 -3.84 -6.92 -14.51
CA ILE A 156 -5.00 -6.60 -15.36
C ILE A 156 -5.55 -7.84 -16.08
N ASP A 157 -4.67 -8.77 -16.48
CA ASP A 157 -5.01 -10.07 -17.06
C ASP A 157 -5.49 -11.11 -16.04
N ARG A 158 -5.43 -10.78 -14.73
CA ARG A 158 -5.82 -11.63 -13.59
C ARG A 158 -4.95 -12.89 -13.43
N GLU A 159 -3.75 -12.91 -13.99
CA GLU A 159 -2.82 -14.04 -13.88
C GLU A 159 -1.89 -13.96 -12.66
N GLY A 160 -1.81 -12.79 -12.00
CA GLY A 160 -0.93 -12.57 -10.85
C GLY A 160 -1.60 -11.78 -9.72
N LEU A 161 -1.19 -12.07 -8.48
CA LEU A 161 -1.55 -11.30 -7.29
C LEU A 161 -0.53 -10.19 -7.07
N ILE A 162 -1.00 -8.99 -6.72
CA ILE A 162 -0.17 -7.77 -6.65
C ILE A 162 -0.08 -7.27 -5.21
N ASP A 163 1.14 -7.04 -4.72
CA ASP A 163 1.34 -6.42 -3.42
C ASP A 163 1.04 -4.92 -3.46
N GLU A 164 0.62 -4.39 -2.32
CA GLU A 164 0.36 -2.98 -2.11
C GLU A 164 1.12 -2.47 -0.88
N ARG A 165 1.56 -1.20 -0.97
CA ARG A 165 2.06 -0.44 0.17
C ARG A 165 1.23 0.80 0.37
N ILE A 166 0.87 1.03 1.61
CA ILE A 166 0.12 2.21 2.03
C ILE A 166 0.83 2.88 3.20
N MET A 167 1.21 4.13 3.03
CA MET A 167 1.61 5.01 4.12
C MET A 167 0.39 5.79 4.63
N ILE A 168 0.17 5.76 5.93
CA ILE A 168 -0.90 6.53 6.59
C ILE A 168 -0.33 7.85 7.11
N LEU A 169 -0.92 8.97 6.69
CA LEU A 169 -0.51 10.32 7.07
C LEU A 169 -1.72 11.13 7.58
N HIS A 170 -1.46 12.19 8.34
CA HIS A 170 -2.45 13.20 8.75
C HIS A 170 -3.76 12.65 9.36
N GLY A 171 -3.64 11.60 10.18
CA GLY A 171 -4.75 11.05 10.93
C GLY A 171 -4.68 9.53 11.08
N VAL A 172 -5.78 8.93 11.53
CA VAL A 172 -5.85 7.51 11.87
C VAL A 172 -6.76 6.81 10.86
N ALA A 173 -6.23 5.78 10.19
CA ALA A 173 -7.03 4.94 9.32
C ALA A 173 -7.65 3.79 10.10
N LEU A 174 -8.78 3.27 9.60
CA LEU A 174 -9.23 1.92 9.89
C LEU A 174 -9.00 1.07 8.66
N VAL A 175 -8.49 -0.12 8.88
CA VAL A 175 -8.32 -1.14 7.85
C VAL A 175 -8.93 -2.45 8.32
N GLU A 176 -9.63 -3.13 7.43
CA GLU A 176 -9.97 -4.53 7.58
C GLU A 176 -8.95 -5.31 6.75
N ILE A 177 -8.27 -6.29 7.34
CA ILE A 177 -7.35 -7.19 6.61
C ILE A 177 -7.73 -8.62 6.96
N ALA A 178 -8.18 -9.39 5.97
CA ALA A 178 -8.69 -10.75 6.16
C ALA A 178 -9.70 -10.88 7.32
N GLY A 179 -10.62 -9.91 7.42
CA GLY A 179 -11.66 -9.86 8.47
C GLY A 179 -11.22 -9.28 9.82
N GLU A 180 -9.93 -8.94 10.02
CA GLU A 180 -9.48 -8.28 11.25
C GLU A 180 -9.50 -6.75 11.11
N TYR A 181 -10.16 -6.07 12.05
CA TYR A 181 -10.23 -4.60 12.11
C TYR A 181 -9.07 -3.99 12.89
N LEU A 182 -8.36 -3.06 12.27
CA LEU A 182 -7.18 -2.43 12.83
C LEU A 182 -7.25 -0.91 12.65
N ALA A 183 -7.01 -0.17 13.73
CA ALA A 183 -6.61 1.22 13.64
C ALA A 183 -5.14 1.29 13.23
N VAL A 184 -4.82 2.20 12.31
CA VAL A 184 -3.46 2.41 11.81
C VAL A 184 -3.06 3.85 12.08
N ALA A 185 -2.05 4.01 12.94
CA ALA A 185 -1.54 5.30 13.38
C ALA A 185 -0.89 6.09 12.21
N PRO A 186 -0.88 7.42 12.25
CA PRO A 186 -0.11 8.22 11.29
C PRO A 186 1.39 7.88 11.35
N GLY A 187 2.07 7.94 10.22
CA GLY A 187 3.47 7.53 10.06
C GLY A 187 3.68 6.01 10.00
N SER A 188 2.60 5.23 9.87
CA SER A 188 2.70 3.78 9.68
C SER A 188 2.75 3.40 8.21
N LEU A 189 3.49 2.33 7.91
CA LEU A 189 3.44 1.64 6.62
C LEU A 189 2.65 0.33 6.76
N VAL A 190 1.54 0.23 6.04
CA VAL A 190 0.81 -1.02 5.80
C VAL A 190 1.37 -1.64 4.53
N TYR A 191 1.86 -2.86 4.63
CA TYR A 191 2.22 -3.69 3.49
C TYR A 191 1.18 -4.80 3.38
N THR A 192 0.46 -4.82 2.27
CA THR A 192 -0.57 -5.80 1.97
C THR A 192 -0.03 -6.75 0.93
N ARG A 193 0.07 -8.03 1.30
CA ARG A 193 0.42 -9.10 0.35
C ARG A 193 -0.72 -9.26 -0.66
N GLY A 194 -0.39 -9.47 -1.93
CA GLY A 194 -1.36 -9.79 -2.96
C GLY A 194 -2.28 -10.95 -2.56
N GLY A 195 -3.55 -10.83 -2.94
CA GLY A 195 -4.60 -11.81 -2.62
C GLY A 195 -5.15 -11.77 -1.19
N VAL A 196 -4.65 -10.90 -0.31
CA VAL A 196 -5.26 -10.68 1.01
C VAL A 196 -6.40 -9.68 0.89
N PRO A 197 -7.68 -10.06 1.16
CA PRO A 197 -8.79 -9.12 1.09
C PRO A 197 -8.66 -8.02 2.13
N HIS A 198 -8.91 -6.78 1.71
CA HIS A 198 -8.82 -5.64 2.59
C HIS A 198 -9.74 -4.49 2.17
N THR A 199 -9.98 -3.58 3.10
CA THR A 199 -10.70 -2.32 2.86
C THR A 199 -10.28 -1.26 3.88
N PHE A 200 -10.42 0.02 3.52
CA PHE A 200 -10.06 1.17 4.34
C PHE A 200 -11.21 2.16 4.51
N THR A 201 -11.22 2.83 5.66
CA THR A 201 -12.00 4.05 5.96
C THR A 201 -11.25 4.90 6.99
N ALA A 202 -11.69 6.12 7.25
CA ALA A 202 -11.14 6.91 8.36
C ALA A 202 -11.62 6.38 9.71
N CYS A 203 -10.74 6.37 10.70
CA CYS A 203 -11.11 6.06 12.07
C CYS A 203 -11.99 7.18 12.65
N PRO A 204 -13.17 6.89 13.21
CA PRO A 204 -14.05 7.91 13.79
C PRO A 204 -13.34 8.70 14.89
N ALA A 205 -13.77 9.95 15.08
CA ALA A 205 -13.19 10.81 16.10
C ALA A 205 -13.39 10.24 17.52
N GLY A 206 -12.42 10.49 18.41
CA GLY A 206 -12.50 10.07 19.82
C GLY A 206 -11.86 8.72 20.15
N VAL A 207 -11.29 8.02 19.16
CA VAL A 207 -10.44 6.84 19.41
C VAL A 207 -9.03 7.30 19.74
N LYS A 208 -8.51 6.89 20.90
CA LYS A 208 -7.17 7.22 21.41
C LYS A 208 -6.18 6.10 21.12
N LEU A 209 -5.00 6.49 20.65
CA LEU A 209 -3.86 5.61 20.36
C LEU A 209 -2.93 5.47 21.58
N PRO A 210 -2.03 4.47 21.61
CA PRO A 210 -1.12 4.24 22.73
C PRO A 210 -0.18 5.41 23.06
N ASP A 211 0.17 6.24 22.08
CA ASP A 211 0.98 7.46 22.28
C ASP A 211 0.19 8.65 22.81
N GLY A 212 -1.11 8.48 23.07
CA GLY A 212 -2.00 9.51 23.58
C GLY A 212 -2.64 10.39 22.51
N SER A 213 -2.27 10.23 21.22
CA SER A 213 -2.94 10.91 20.12
C SER A 213 -4.37 10.38 19.93
N THR A 214 -5.24 11.20 19.33
CA THR A 214 -6.65 10.87 19.13
C THR A 214 -7.03 11.06 17.67
N SER A 215 -7.83 10.14 17.13
CA SER A 215 -8.38 10.28 15.78
C SER A 215 -9.30 11.50 15.67
N SER A 216 -9.21 12.20 14.54
CA SER A 216 -10.08 13.33 14.17
C SER A 216 -11.18 12.97 13.17
N GLY A 217 -11.32 11.70 12.76
CA GLY A 217 -12.28 11.31 11.73
C GLY A 217 -11.76 11.41 10.28
N THR A 218 -10.46 11.66 10.09
CA THR A 218 -9.84 11.84 8.77
C THR A 218 -8.47 11.17 8.71
N PHE A 219 -7.99 10.85 7.51
CA PHE A 219 -6.58 10.56 7.25
C PHE A 219 -6.24 10.75 5.76
N THR A 220 -4.95 10.73 5.43
CA THR A 220 -4.43 10.66 4.07
C THR A 220 -3.76 9.31 3.84
N MET A 221 -4.23 8.59 2.82
CA MET A 221 -3.59 7.39 2.31
C MET A 221 -2.61 7.78 1.21
N VAL A 222 -1.35 7.33 1.27
CA VAL A 222 -0.43 7.37 0.14
C VAL A 222 -0.15 5.93 -0.25
N TYR A 223 -0.49 5.54 -1.49
CA TYR A 223 -0.42 4.15 -1.94
C TYR A 223 0.62 3.98 -3.05
N GLU A 224 1.16 2.77 -3.14
CA GLU A 224 2.05 2.31 -4.20
C GLU A 224 1.79 0.81 -4.47
N TYR A 225 1.62 0.44 -5.73
CA TYR A 225 1.43 -0.96 -6.14
C TYR A 225 2.72 -1.57 -6.71
N GLU A 226 2.88 -2.89 -6.52
CA GLU A 226 3.99 -3.65 -7.10
C GLU A 226 3.99 -3.54 -8.64
N GLU A 227 2.82 -3.68 -9.26
CA GLU A 227 2.58 -3.63 -10.71
C GLU A 227 1.29 -2.83 -11.01
N PRO A 228 1.05 -2.41 -12.27
CA PRO A 228 -0.22 -1.84 -12.67
C PRO A 228 -1.39 -2.78 -12.35
N THR A 229 -2.34 -2.29 -11.56
CA THR A 229 -3.53 -3.03 -11.12
C THR A 229 -4.80 -2.22 -11.38
N THR A 230 -5.95 -2.83 -11.13
CA THR A 230 -7.26 -2.17 -11.02
C THR A 230 -7.97 -2.64 -9.75
N PHE A 231 -9.19 -2.17 -9.54
CA PHE A 231 -10.01 -2.55 -8.41
C PHE A 231 -10.68 -3.91 -8.66
N PHE A 232 -10.42 -4.91 -7.80
CA PHE A 232 -11.03 -6.25 -7.86
C PHE A 232 -11.88 -6.52 -6.61
N PRO A 233 -13.17 -6.17 -6.62
CA PRO A 233 -14.06 -6.36 -5.49
C PRO A 233 -14.21 -7.83 -5.11
N THR A 234 -14.25 -8.13 -3.81
CA THR A 234 -14.50 -9.48 -3.28
C THR A 234 -15.36 -9.42 -2.03
N GLU A 235 -16.31 -10.35 -1.90
CA GLU A 235 -17.01 -10.57 -0.64
C GLU A 235 -16.18 -11.39 0.35
N SER A 236 -15.25 -12.19 -0.17
CA SER A 236 -14.42 -13.10 0.63
C SER A 236 -13.54 -12.32 1.60
N MET A 237 -13.47 -12.81 2.83
CA MET A 237 -12.46 -12.41 3.82
C MET A 237 -11.29 -13.40 3.86
N GLU A 238 -11.35 -14.47 3.06
CA GLU A 238 -10.32 -15.50 2.98
C GLU A 238 -9.17 -15.05 2.08
N VAL A 239 -7.96 -15.38 2.50
CA VAL A 239 -6.75 -15.10 1.76
C VAL A 239 -6.68 -15.97 0.51
N VAL A 240 -6.37 -15.33 -0.62
CA VAL A 240 -6.19 -15.97 -1.92
C VAL A 240 -4.70 -16.12 -2.18
N ASP A 241 -4.21 -17.35 -2.33
CA ASP A 241 -2.81 -17.63 -2.71
C ASP A 241 -2.65 -17.90 -4.22
N ASP A 242 -3.75 -18.20 -4.91
CA ASP A 242 -3.79 -18.44 -6.35
C ASP A 242 -4.88 -17.55 -6.99
N PRO A 243 -4.54 -16.70 -7.98
CA PRO A 243 -5.49 -15.89 -8.75
C PRO A 243 -6.75 -16.63 -9.21
N THR A 244 -6.67 -17.91 -9.56
CA THR A 244 -7.83 -18.67 -10.04
C THR A 244 -8.88 -18.94 -8.95
N ASN A 245 -8.49 -18.80 -7.67
CA ASN A 245 -9.38 -18.95 -6.52
C ASN A 245 -10.04 -17.63 -6.11
N PHE A 246 -9.78 -16.53 -6.82
CA PHE A 246 -10.44 -15.26 -6.62
C PHE A 246 -11.96 -15.39 -6.83
N LYS A 247 -12.73 -14.91 -5.85
CA LYS A 247 -14.20 -14.89 -5.89
C LYS A 247 -14.65 -13.44 -6.14
N PRO A 248 -14.94 -13.03 -7.39
CA PRO A 248 -15.38 -11.67 -7.67
C PRO A 248 -16.73 -11.38 -7.02
N TRP A 249 -16.88 -10.16 -6.50
CA TRP A 249 -18.17 -9.64 -6.09
C TRP A 249 -18.85 -8.91 -7.26
N GLU A 250 -19.98 -9.44 -7.70
CA GLU A 250 -20.79 -8.91 -8.81
C GLU A 250 -22.05 -8.14 -8.33
N GLY A 251 -22.24 -8.05 -7.01
CA GLY A 251 -23.39 -7.39 -6.39
C GLY A 251 -23.19 -5.89 -6.11
N ASP A 252 -24.03 -5.34 -5.23
CA ASP A 252 -23.91 -3.95 -4.78
C ASP A 252 -22.63 -3.76 -3.94
N LEU A 253 -21.76 -2.84 -4.37
CA LEU A 253 -20.52 -2.52 -3.67
C LEU A 253 -20.76 -2.00 -2.25
N GLU A 254 -21.91 -1.39 -1.98
CA GLU A 254 -22.26 -0.89 -0.63
C GLU A 254 -22.20 -2.00 0.42
N SER A 255 -22.66 -3.21 0.07
CA SER A 255 -22.73 -4.35 0.98
C SER A 255 -21.37 -4.89 1.43
N ILE A 256 -20.31 -4.59 0.68
CA ILE A 256 -18.93 -5.00 0.97
C ILE A 256 -18.04 -3.81 1.33
N ARG A 257 -18.61 -2.60 1.52
CA ARG A 257 -17.86 -1.48 2.08
C ARG A 257 -17.43 -1.77 3.51
N PHE A 258 -16.35 -1.12 3.94
CA PHE A 258 -15.98 -1.10 5.35
C PHE A 258 -17.23 -0.73 6.18
N PRO A 259 -17.58 -1.45 7.25
CA PRO A 259 -18.81 -1.18 8.00
C PRO A 259 -18.79 0.19 8.68
N ILE A 260 -19.94 0.85 8.81
CA ILE A 260 -20.02 2.07 9.62
C ILE A 260 -19.78 1.67 11.08
N MET A 261 -18.78 2.28 11.72
CA MET A 261 -18.38 1.99 13.10
C MET A 261 -18.34 3.29 13.90
N SER A 262 -18.93 3.27 15.09
CA SER A 262 -18.71 4.32 16.09
C SER A 262 -17.32 4.20 16.72
N ALA A 263 -16.86 5.22 17.45
CA ALA A 263 -15.61 5.13 18.22
C ALA A 263 -15.65 3.97 19.24
N GLN A 264 -16.80 3.71 19.84
CA GLN A 264 -17.01 2.60 20.76
C GLN A 264 -16.85 1.23 20.05
N ASP A 265 -17.48 1.06 18.87
CA ASP A 265 -17.33 -0.16 18.07
C ASP A 265 -15.86 -0.45 17.74
N VAL A 266 -15.10 0.60 17.42
CA VAL A 266 -13.67 0.48 17.09
C VAL A 266 -12.86 0.05 18.30
N VAL A 267 -13.14 0.59 19.49
CA VAL A 267 -12.45 0.21 20.73
C VAL A 267 -12.73 -1.25 21.10
N GLU A 268 -13.97 -1.70 20.91
CA GLU A 268 -14.38 -3.07 21.24
C GLU A 268 -13.79 -4.10 20.27
N LYS A 269 -14.00 -3.88 18.97
CA LYS A 269 -13.71 -4.85 17.91
C LYS A 269 -12.30 -4.72 17.36
N GLY A 270 -11.77 -3.50 17.33
CA GLY A 270 -10.51 -3.16 16.69
C GLY A 270 -9.29 -3.34 17.59
N ARG A 271 -8.12 -3.36 16.96
CA ARG A 271 -6.80 -3.30 17.62
C ARG A 271 -5.92 -2.29 16.92
N VAL A 272 -4.77 -1.95 17.48
CA VAL A 272 -3.75 -1.12 16.81
C VAL A 272 -2.40 -1.81 16.87
N ILE A 273 -1.62 -1.67 15.80
CA ILE A 273 -0.22 -2.09 15.80
C ILE A 273 0.66 -0.91 16.20
N PHE A 274 1.44 -1.09 17.27
CA PHE A 274 2.39 -0.11 17.77
C PHE A 274 3.68 -0.83 18.20
N ASP A 275 4.85 -0.38 17.73
CA ASP A 275 6.16 -0.93 18.09
C ASP A 275 6.28 -2.46 18.00
N ARG A 276 5.65 -3.07 16.98
CA ARG A 276 5.58 -4.53 16.71
C ARG A 276 4.64 -5.32 17.61
N GLN A 277 3.77 -4.66 18.34
CA GLN A 277 2.79 -5.32 19.20
C GLN A 277 1.39 -4.89 18.83
N LYS A 278 0.44 -5.78 19.08
CA LYS A 278 -0.99 -5.53 18.92
C LYS A 278 -1.55 -5.05 20.26
N TRP A 279 -2.07 -3.83 20.28
CA TRP A 279 -2.60 -3.17 21.47
C TRP A 279 -4.12 -3.06 21.40
N LYS A 280 -4.73 -2.97 22.58
CA LYS A 280 -6.12 -2.53 22.70
C LYS A 280 -6.20 -1.02 22.50
N LEU A 281 -7.30 -0.58 21.91
CA LEU A 281 -7.66 0.82 21.77
C LEU A 281 -8.42 1.30 23.01
N SER A 282 -8.53 2.61 23.17
CA SER A 282 -9.39 3.24 24.17
C SER A 282 -10.10 4.45 23.58
N LEU A 283 -11.12 4.95 24.28
CA LEU A 283 -11.66 6.28 24.00
C LEU A 283 -10.73 7.37 24.54
N ALA A 284 -10.89 8.59 24.00
CA ALA A 284 -10.17 9.79 24.41
C ALA A 284 -10.74 10.46 25.65
#